data_AF-A0A3E0TPV0-F1
#
_entry.id   AF-A0A3E0TPV0-F1
#
_cell.length_a   1.000
_cell.length_b   1.000
_cell.length_c   1.000
_cell.angle_alpha   90.00
_cell.angle_beta   90.00
_cell.angle_gamma   90.00
#
_symmetry.space_group_name_H-M   'P 1'
#
loop_
_entity.id
_entity.type
_entity.pdbx_description
1 polymer ?
#
loop_
_entity_poly.entity_id
_entity_poly.type
_entity_poly.pdbx_seq_one_letter_code
_entity_poly.pdbx_strand_id
1 'polypeptide(L)'
;MTNYINAQVGSTPQSIQYDIDQLTADVCSEGNQAWRHNNVALLPFNISARQANAIGMASGVAIFPDKASSQQAFLAECQRPKYAGNSLGQMINQFIPDYIVEPPHWDEEKNEPVLPWLEPITGLDVNAELTDYDALLTLVEEHIGWQAGSTETIEKGQQAEAPNVSTVNGHNVLINGKTAVHQDSGGVLQTVDVCLTTIGTSAVPIAYPNVAQSSDAASTASSVKINGNPACHLNSNFSKSTGDQPGDKKGVASGTTEGKAEFILGSFDVFIEGKPAVRQGDLMVSNNKNTPPAPLNQPGGPMPTGLNIRAKEALATQSKANKVKIKVSSNEKVAQDNINKNPAQG
;
A
#
# COMPACT_ATOMS: atom_id res chain seq x y z
N MET A 1 -23.52 -5.73 12.57
CA MET A 1 -22.35 -4.86 12.32
C MET A 1 -22.09 -4.85 10.84
N THR A 2 -21.89 -3.68 10.27
CA THR A 2 -21.44 -3.51 8.89
C THR A 2 -19.99 -3.99 8.81
N ASN A 3 -19.65 -4.80 7.80
CA ASN A 3 -18.30 -5.30 7.63
C ASN A 3 -17.53 -4.37 6.69
N TYR A 4 -16.63 -3.57 7.26
CA TYR A 4 -15.79 -2.65 6.49
C TYR A 4 -14.52 -3.35 6.00
N ILE A 5 -14.19 -3.17 4.72
CA ILE A 5 -13.04 -3.83 4.08
C ILE A 5 -11.80 -2.94 4.02
N ASN A 6 -11.97 -1.64 4.13
CA ASN A 6 -10.91 -0.63 4.07
C ASN A 6 -11.42 0.68 4.68
N ALA A 7 -10.52 1.52 5.19
CA ALA A 7 -10.87 2.88 5.56
C ALA A 7 -9.75 3.87 5.20
N GLN A 8 -10.15 5.09 4.84
CA GLN A 8 -9.24 6.14 4.41
C GLN A 8 -9.79 7.53 4.71
N VAL A 9 -8.99 8.57 4.47
CA VAL A 9 -9.45 9.96 4.53
C VAL A 9 -10.58 10.15 3.52
N GLY A 10 -11.71 10.69 3.97
CA GLY A 10 -12.85 11.00 3.11
C GLY A 10 -12.65 12.30 2.32
N SER A 11 -13.56 12.58 1.40
CA SER A 11 -13.48 13.74 0.50
C SER A 11 -13.67 15.09 1.19
N THR A 12 -14.37 15.12 2.32
CA THR A 12 -14.56 16.32 3.12
C THR A 12 -13.48 16.42 4.22
N PRO A 13 -13.04 17.64 4.59
CA PRO A 13 -12.07 17.82 5.67
C PRO A 13 -12.54 17.13 6.94
N GLN A 14 -11.62 16.44 7.63
CA GLN A 14 -11.94 15.74 8.86
C GLN A 14 -13.05 14.68 8.69
N SER A 15 -13.17 14.03 7.53
CA SER A 15 -14.01 12.84 7.38
C SER A 15 -13.19 11.57 7.18
N ILE A 16 -13.76 10.44 7.58
CA ILE A 16 -13.22 9.11 7.33
C ILE A 16 -14.22 8.32 6.51
N GLN A 17 -13.76 7.78 5.38
CA GLN A 17 -14.55 6.91 4.54
C GLN A 17 -14.25 5.45 4.90
N TYR A 18 -15.28 4.71 5.28
CA TYR A 18 -15.28 3.28 5.53
C TYR A 18 -15.89 2.56 4.34
N ASP A 19 -15.07 1.83 3.60
CA ASP A 19 -15.52 1.07 2.45
C ASP A 19 -16.28 -0.18 2.92
N ILE A 20 -17.56 -0.29 2.59
CA ILE A 20 -18.36 -1.50 2.83
C ILE A 20 -18.08 -2.50 1.71
N ASP A 21 -18.19 -2.03 0.47
CA ASP A 21 -17.87 -2.76 -0.73
C ASP A 21 -17.31 -1.84 -1.83
N GLN A 22 -17.26 -2.34 -3.07
CA GLN A 22 -16.74 -1.59 -4.22
C GLN A 22 -17.61 -0.41 -4.65
N LEU A 23 -18.89 -0.43 -4.31
CA LEU A 23 -19.89 0.54 -4.74
C LEU A 23 -20.44 1.38 -3.59
N THR A 24 -20.22 0.98 -2.34
CA THR A 24 -20.76 1.66 -1.17
C THR A 24 -19.68 1.91 -0.13
N ALA A 25 -19.81 3.06 0.55
CA ALA A 25 -19.03 3.39 1.72
C ALA A 25 -19.88 4.19 2.70
N ASP A 26 -19.51 4.10 3.97
CA ASP A 26 -19.99 5.02 4.99
C ASP A 26 -18.96 6.14 5.16
N VAL A 27 -19.39 7.39 5.14
CA VAL A 27 -18.55 8.54 5.46
C VAL A 27 -18.90 9.01 6.86
N CYS A 28 -17.95 8.87 7.78
CA CYS A 28 -18.03 9.41 9.12
C CYS A 28 -17.45 10.82 9.14
N SER A 29 -18.30 11.81 9.38
CA SER A 29 -17.96 13.22 9.48
C SER A 29 -18.38 13.77 10.84
N GLU A 30 -17.89 14.97 11.18
CA GLU A 30 -18.14 15.59 12.49
C GLU A 30 -17.60 14.72 13.65
N GLY A 31 -18.06 14.97 14.88
CA GLY A 31 -17.59 14.26 16.07
C GLY A 31 -16.09 14.43 16.34
N ASN A 32 -15.59 13.69 17.32
CA ASN A 32 -14.15 13.68 17.64
C ASN A 32 -13.39 12.64 16.79
N GLN A 33 -12.06 12.75 16.79
CA GLN A 33 -11.21 11.88 15.97
C GLN A 33 -11.33 10.41 16.37
N ALA A 34 -11.44 10.11 17.67
CA ALA A 34 -11.54 8.76 18.21
C ALA A 34 -12.77 8.04 17.63
N TRP A 35 -13.92 8.71 17.60
CA TRP A 35 -15.14 8.20 16.98
C TRP A 35 -14.95 7.95 15.47
N ARG A 36 -14.47 8.96 14.73
CA ARG A 36 -14.28 8.84 13.27
C ARG A 36 -13.32 7.74 12.86
N HIS A 37 -12.34 7.38 13.69
CA HIS A 37 -11.34 6.35 13.41
C HIS A 37 -11.69 4.99 14.02
N ASN A 38 -12.81 4.90 14.76
CA ASN A 38 -13.10 3.80 15.67
C ASN A 38 -11.91 3.44 16.57
N ASN A 39 -11.16 4.45 17.03
CA ASN A 39 -9.89 4.27 17.71
C ASN A 39 -9.92 4.94 19.08
N VAL A 40 -10.17 4.14 20.11
CA VAL A 40 -10.39 4.60 21.49
C VAL A 40 -9.19 5.30 22.12
N ALA A 41 -7.98 4.94 21.68
CA ALA A 41 -6.73 5.42 22.25
C ALA A 41 -5.90 6.24 21.25
N LEU A 42 -6.49 6.61 20.10
CA LEU A 42 -5.82 7.30 19.00
C LEU A 42 -4.47 6.67 18.61
N LEU A 43 -4.38 5.34 18.70
CA LEU A 43 -3.15 4.61 18.43
C LEU A 43 -2.65 4.89 17.01
N PRO A 44 -1.33 5.03 16.81
CA PRO A 44 -0.76 5.12 15.48
C PRO A 44 -0.90 3.77 14.75
N PHE A 45 -0.74 3.78 13.42
CA PHE A 45 -0.80 2.56 12.61
C PHE A 45 0.47 1.67 12.76
N ASN A 46 0.61 1.09 13.95
CA ASN A 46 1.72 0.27 14.39
C ASN A 46 1.42 -1.24 14.27
N ILE A 47 2.31 -2.09 14.79
CA ILE A 47 2.17 -3.56 14.71
C ILE A 47 0.92 -4.03 15.47
N SER A 48 0.62 -3.47 16.64
CA SER A 48 -0.51 -3.86 17.48
C SER A 48 -1.85 -3.52 16.80
N ALA A 49 -1.92 -2.35 16.15
CA ALA A 49 -3.07 -1.97 15.32
C ALA A 49 -3.28 -2.96 14.15
N ARG A 50 -2.22 -3.35 13.45
CA ARG A 50 -2.30 -4.33 12.34
C ARG A 50 -2.75 -5.71 12.82
N GLN A 51 -2.28 -6.15 13.99
CA GLN A 51 -2.67 -7.44 14.57
C GLN A 51 -4.14 -7.46 15.00
N ALA A 52 -4.69 -6.30 15.38
CA ALA A 52 -6.09 -6.13 15.74
C ALA A 52 -6.96 -5.65 14.55
N ASN A 53 -6.61 -6.05 13.33
CA ASN A 53 -7.40 -5.80 12.12
C ASN A 53 -7.64 -4.32 11.78
N ALA A 54 -6.71 -3.41 12.09
CA ALA A 54 -6.81 -2.04 11.58
C ALA A 54 -6.91 -2.05 10.04
N ILE A 55 -7.94 -1.36 9.52
CA ILE A 55 -8.33 -1.37 8.11
C ILE A 55 -7.84 -0.13 7.34
N GLY A 56 -7.13 0.78 8.01
CA GLY A 56 -6.68 2.02 7.41
C GLY A 56 -5.87 2.91 8.34
N MET A 57 -5.47 4.06 7.82
CA MET A 57 -4.81 5.11 8.58
C MET A 57 -5.17 6.48 8.01
N ALA A 58 -5.40 7.46 8.88
CA ALA A 58 -5.55 8.86 8.53
C ALA A 58 -4.80 9.74 9.53
N SER A 59 -4.08 10.75 9.05
CA SER A 59 -3.30 11.67 9.89
C SER A 59 -2.36 10.97 10.89
N GLY A 60 -1.80 9.80 10.51
CA GLY A 60 -0.91 9.01 11.37
C GLY A 60 -1.62 8.12 12.40
N VAL A 61 -2.95 8.22 12.53
CA VAL A 61 -3.77 7.44 13.47
C VAL A 61 -4.41 6.26 12.75
N ALA A 62 -4.37 5.08 13.37
CA ALA A 62 -4.98 3.86 12.84
C ALA A 62 -6.51 3.98 12.80
N ILE A 63 -7.12 3.37 11.79
CA ILE A 63 -8.57 3.25 11.65
C ILE A 63 -8.96 1.78 11.84
N PHE A 64 -9.94 1.53 12.69
CA PHE A 64 -10.42 0.18 13.01
C PHE A 64 -11.84 -0.05 12.45
N PRO A 65 -12.23 -1.31 12.20
CA PRO A 65 -13.59 -1.61 11.72
C PRO A 65 -14.66 -1.33 12.79
N ASP A 66 -14.29 -1.44 14.07
CA ASP A 66 -15.16 -1.22 15.21
C ASP A 66 -14.35 -0.83 16.46
N LYS A 67 -15.06 -0.32 17.48
CA LYS A 67 -14.47 0.08 18.76
C LYS A 67 -13.71 -1.06 19.44
N ALA A 68 -14.24 -2.29 19.42
CA ALA A 68 -13.67 -3.44 20.12
C ALA A 68 -12.30 -3.83 19.57
N SER A 69 -12.12 -3.74 18.25
CA SER A 69 -10.84 -3.97 17.58
C SER A 69 -9.76 -2.99 18.08
N SER A 70 -10.11 -1.71 18.28
CA SER A 70 -9.17 -0.73 18.82
C SER A 70 -8.83 -0.94 20.29
N GLN A 71 -9.79 -1.41 21.11
CA GLN A 71 -9.56 -1.79 22.50
C GLN A 71 -8.56 -2.95 22.58
N GLN A 72 -8.73 -3.98 21.74
CA GLN A 72 -7.78 -5.09 21.65
C GLN A 72 -6.39 -4.62 21.19
N ALA A 73 -6.33 -3.71 20.23
CA ALA A 73 -5.07 -3.12 19.77
C ALA A 73 -4.34 -2.38 20.90
N PHE A 74 -5.07 -1.66 21.74
CA PHE A 74 -4.53 -0.93 22.88
C PHE A 74 -3.96 -1.86 23.95
N LEU A 75 -4.73 -2.88 24.33
CA LEU A 75 -4.27 -3.87 25.31
C LEU A 75 -3.02 -4.61 24.80
N ALA A 76 -2.99 -4.99 23.52
CA ALA A 76 -1.81 -5.60 22.90
C ALA A 76 -0.61 -4.64 22.84
N GLU A 77 -0.85 -3.36 22.58
CA GLU A 77 0.21 -2.34 22.58
C GLU A 77 0.79 -2.13 23.98
N CYS A 78 -0.04 -2.11 25.02
CA CYS A 78 0.42 -1.97 26.41
C CYS A 78 1.28 -3.17 26.87
N GLN A 79 0.99 -4.37 26.37
CA GLN A 79 1.74 -5.59 26.69
C GLN A 79 3.09 -5.72 25.96
N ARG A 80 3.47 -4.74 25.13
CA ARG A 80 4.74 -4.81 24.39
C ARG A 80 5.94 -4.75 25.35
N PRO A 81 7.03 -5.49 25.07
CA PRO A 81 8.21 -5.51 25.95
C PRO A 81 8.82 -4.15 26.28
N LYS A 82 8.61 -3.14 25.43
CA LYS A 82 9.06 -1.75 25.67
C LYS A 82 8.35 -1.05 26.84
N TYR A 83 7.24 -1.59 27.32
CA TYR A 83 6.46 -1.05 28.44
C TYR A 83 6.48 -1.97 29.68
N ALA A 84 7.21 -3.09 29.63
CA ALA A 84 7.33 -3.98 30.77
C ALA A 84 8.01 -3.25 31.94
N GLY A 85 7.43 -3.33 33.14
CA GLY A 85 7.93 -2.61 34.32
C GLY A 85 7.52 -1.15 34.40
N ASN A 86 6.78 -0.60 33.42
CA ASN A 86 6.35 0.79 33.48
C ASN A 86 5.30 1.00 34.56
N SER A 87 5.40 2.13 35.27
CA SER A 87 4.36 2.54 36.22
C SER A 87 3.11 3.06 35.51
N LEU A 88 1.98 3.13 36.23
CA LEU A 88 0.76 3.76 35.72
C LEU A 88 1.05 5.18 35.21
N GLY A 89 1.77 6.01 35.97
CA GLY A 89 2.13 7.37 35.56
C GLY A 89 2.94 7.44 34.27
N GLN A 90 3.87 6.50 34.05
CA GLN A 90 4.63 6.43 32.79
C GLN A 90 3.73 6.06 31.61
N MET A 91 2.78 5.17 31.82
CA MET A 91 1.81 4.75 30.80
C MET A 91 0.82 5.88 30.47
N ILE A 92 0.32 6.60 31.48
CA ILE A 92 -0.50 7.80 31.31
C ILE A 92 0.24 8.81 30.44
N ASN A 93 1.48 9.15 30.77
CA ASN A 93 2.28 10.10 29.98
C ASN A 93 2.55 9.62 28.55
N GLN A 94 2.50 8.32 28.29
CA GLN A 94 2.71 7.76 26.96
C GLN A 94 1.46 7.83 26.06
N PHE A 95 0.27 7.63 26.63
CA PHE A 95 -0.98 7.50 25.85
C PHE A 95 -1.88 8.74 25.95
N ILE A 96 -1.85 9.44 27.08
CA ILE A 96 -2.66 10.63 27.37
C ILE A 96 -1.77 11.67 28.11
N PRO A 97 -0.72 12.20 27.45
CA PRO A 97 0.26 13.09 28.09
C PRO A 97 -0.32 14.40 28.64
N ASP A 98 -1.50 14.79 28.20
CA ASP A 98 -2.23 15.97 28.66
C ASP A 98 -3.15 15.69 29.87
N TYR A 99 -3.33 14.42 30.25
CA TYR A 99 -4.04 14.05 31.47
C TYR A 99 -3.15 14.28 32.70
N ILE A 100 -3.63 15.14 33.60
CA ILE A 100 -2.90 15.53 34.81
C ILE A 100 -3.51 14.82 36.00
N VAL A 101 -2.72 13.96 36.65
CA VAL A 101 -3.07 13.42 37.97
C VAL A 101 -2.72 14.46 39.04
N GLU A 102 -3.70 14.84 39.86
CA GLU A 102 -3.43 15.76 40.98
C GLU A 102 -2.38 15.18 41.93
N PRO A 103 -1.42 15.99 42.43
CA PRO A 103 -0.40 15.51 43.36
C PRO A 103 -1.00 14.86 44.62
N PRO A 104 -0.30 13.89 45.25
CA PRO A 104 -0.78 13.29 46.48
C PRO A 104 -0.89 14.34 47.59
N HIS A 105 -1.84 14.14 48.50
CA HIS A 105 -1.96 14.98 49.69
C HIS A 105 -0.67 14.95 50.52
N TRP A 106 -0.32 16.09 51.12
CA TRP A 106 0.87 16.22 51.95
C TRP A 106 0.53 15.98 53.43
N ASP A 107 1.26 15.09 54.11
CA ASP A 107 1.20 14.94 55.56
C ASP A 107 2.12 15.98 56.20
N GLU A 108 1.55 17.06 56.75
CA GLU A 108 2.31 18.14 57.39
C GLU A 108 3.06 17.70 58.65
N GLU A 109 2.57 16.68 59.36
CA GLU A 109 3.19 16.21 60.62
C GLU A 109 4.45 15.40 60.34
N LYS A 110 4.43 14.58 59.29
CA LYS A 110 5.56 13.72 58.89
C LYS A 110 6.44 14.35 57.82
N ASN A 111 6.00 15.45 57.21
CA ASN A 111 6.69 16.14 56.11
C ASN A 111 6.98 15.18 54.94
N GLU A 112 5.98 14.37 54.57
CA GLU A 112 6.04 13.39 53.50
C GLU A 112 4.70 13.32 52.72
N PRO A 113 4.69 12.88 51.45
CA PRO A 113 3.45 12.68 50.71
C PRO A 113 2.70 11.45 51.23
N VAL A 114 1.37 11.54 51.29
CA VAL A 114 0.49 10.42 51.64
C VAL A 114 0.44 9.46 50.45
N LEU A 115 0.92 8.24 50.67
CA LEU A 115 0.90 7.14 49.70
C LEU A 115 -0.13 6.07 50.11
N PRO A 116 -0.72 5.32 49.15
CA PRO A 116 -0.44 5.33 47.71
C PRO A 116 -0.97 6.58 46.99
N TRP A 117 -0.30 7.00 45.91
CA TRP A 117 -0.74 8.13 45.10
C TRP A 117 -1.76 7.62 44.07
N LEU A 118 -3.03 7.62 44.46
CA LEU A 118 -4.10 6.98 43.67
C LEU A 118 -4.59 7.91 42.55
N GLU A 119 -4.72 7.36 41.34
CA GLU A 119 -5.42 8.01 40.24
C GLU A 119 -6.96 7.89 40.45
N PRO A 120 -7.73 8.98 40.33
CA PRO A 120 -9.15 9.00 40.72
C PRO A 120 -10.10 8.03 40.02
N ILE A 121 -9.87 7.72 38.73
CA ILE A 121 -10.76 6.91 37.89
C ILE A 121 -10.45 5.42 38.07
N THR A 122 -9.18 5.05 37.98
CA THR A 122 -8.72 3.65 38.07
C THR A 122 -8.56 3.18 39.51
N GLY A 123 -8.34 4.10 40.45
CA GLY A 123 -7.99 3.76 41.84
C GLY A 123 -6.64 3.06 41.98
N LEU A 124 -5.80 3.10 40.94
CA LEU A 124 -4.47 2.49 40.92
C LEU A 124 -3.42 3.49 41.39
N ASP A 125 -2.35 2.99 42.03
CA ASP A 125 -1.21 3.82 42.43
C ASP A 125 -0.39 4.22 41.19
N VAL A 126 -0.26 5.53 40.98
CA VAL A 126 0.48 6.15 39.87
C VAL A 126 1.94 5.68 39.82
N ASN A 127 2.53 5.37 40.97
CA ASN A 127 3.92 4.94 41.09
C ASN A 127 4.11 3.42 40.96
N ALA A 128 3.05 2.63 41.06
CA ALA A 128 3.14 1.18 40.98
C ALA A 128 3.26 0.70 39.53
N GLU A 129 3.97 -0.43 39.32
CA GLU A 129 4.01 -1.13 38.03
C GLU A 129 2.60 -1.49 37.58
N LEU A 130 2.26 -1.14 36.34
CA LEU A 130 0.93 -1.36 35.82
C LEU A 130 0.74 -2.83 35.40
N THR A 131 -0.16 -3.53 36.09
CA THR A 131 -0.57 -4.89 35.73
C THR A 131 -1.99 -4.96 35.16
N ASP A 132 -2.83 -3.97 35.45
CA ASP A 132 -4.22 -3.89 35.00
C ASP A 132 -4.35 -2.91 33.82
N TYR A 133 -4.21 -3.46 32.61
CA TYR A 133 -4.30 -2.67 31.38
C TYR A 133 -5.74 -2.30 31.01
N ASP A 134 -6.75 -3.01 31.53
CA ASP A 134 -8.16 -2.71 31.31
C ASP A 134 -8.58 -1.45 32.09
N ALA A 135 -8.03 -1.26 33.30
CA ALA A 135 -8.18 -0.02 34.05
C ALA A 135 -7.56 1.17 33.28
N LEU A 136 -6.34 1.03 32.74
CA LEU A 136 -5.74 2.06 31.90
C LEU A 136 -6.55 2.34 30.64
N LEU A 137 -7.08 1.31 29.97
CA LEU A 137 -7.96 1.49 28.81
C LEU A 137 -9.19 2.32 29.17
N THR A 138 -9.80 2.06 30.32
CA THR A 138 -10.95 2.81 30.84
C THR A 138 -10.60 4.29 31.00
N LEU A 139 -9.48 4.59 31.67
CA LEU A 139 -8.98 5.95 31.85
C LEU A 139 -8.74 6.68 30.51
N VAL A 140 -8.09 6.01 29.56
CA VAL A 140 -7.81 6.57 28.23
C VAL A 140 -9.11 6.85 27.46
N GLU A 141 -10.09 5.94 27.53
CA GLU A 141 -11.40 6.13 26.91
C GLU A 141 -12.18 7.29 27.52
N GLU A 142 -12.16 7.43 28.85
CA GLU A 142 -12.82 8.54 29.53
C GLU A 142 -12.17 9.89 29.20
N HIS A 143 -10.84 9.95 29.15
CA HIS A 143 -10.10 11.18 28.85
C HIS A 143 -10.24 11.63 27.40
N ILE A 144 -10.03 10.73 26.43
CA ILE A 144 -10.16 11.05 25.00
C ILE A 144 -11.64 11.27 24.63
N GLY A 145 -12.53 10.51 25.26
CA GLY A 145 -13.97 10.55 25.04
C GLY A 145 -14.41 10.01 23.69
N TRP A 146 -15.72 9.85 23.55
CA TRP A 146 -16.36 9.30 22.35
C TRP A 146 -17.50 10.21 21.92
N GLN A 147 -17.20 11.19 21.07
CA GLN A 147 -18.19 12.14 20.58
C GLN A 147 -18.67 11.71 19.19
N ALA A 148 -19.84 11.10 19.15
CA ALA A 148 -20.45 10.62 17.91
C ALA A 148 -20.76 11.79 16.97
N GLY A 149 -20.41 11.60 15.70
CA GLY A 149 -20.76 12.50 14.61
C GLY A 149 -21.83 11.90 13.71
N SER A 150 -21.78 12.29 12.45
CA SER A 150 -22.72 11.88 11.41
C SER A 150 -22.10 10.79 10.55
N THR A 151 -22.90 9.76 10.20
CA THR A 151 -22.51 8.72 9.25
C THR A 151 -23.48 8.73 8.09
N GLU A 152 -22.95 8.92 6.88
CA GLU A 152 -23.74 8.90 5.66
C GLU A 152 -23.24 7.79 4.74
N THR A 153 -24.15 6.89 4.34
CA THR A 153 -23.84 5.90 3.32
C THR A 153 -23.90 6.56 1.95
N ILE A 154 -22.79 6.49 1.22
CA ILE A 154 -22.67 6.98 -0.15
C ILE A 154 -22.58 5.81 -1.12
N GLU A 155 -23.23 5.96 -2.27
CA GLU A 155 -22.91 5.16 -3.44
C GLU A 155 -21.71 5.83 -4.13
N LYS A 156 -20.61 5.08 -4.23
CA LYS A 156 -19.45 5.46 -5.01
C LYS A 156 -19.88 5.49 -6.47
N GLY A 157 -19.98 6.68 -7.05
CA GLY A 157 -20.32 6.83 -8.46
C GLY A 157 -19.37 5.99 -9.33
N GLN A 158 -19.90 5.26 -10.31
CA GLN A 158 -19.11 4.57 -11.34
C GLN A 158 -18.32 5.53 -12.26
N GLN A 159 -18.29 6.83 -11.94
CA GLN A 159 -17.32 7.73 -12.53
C GLN A 159 -16.02 7.50 -11.78
N ALA A 160 -15.09 6.82 -12.45
CA ALA A 160 -13.68 7.03 -12.21
C ALA A 160 -13.42 8.54 -12.28
N GLU A 161 -13.48 9.24 -11.14
CA GLU A 161 -12.75 10.49 -11.00
C GLU A 161 -11.28 10.10 -11.06
N ALA A 162 -10.75 10.16 -12.29
CA ALA A 162 -9.34 10.10 -12.54
C ALA A 162 -8.68 11.13 -11.60
N PRO A 163 -7.73 10.72 -10.74
CA PRO A 163 -6.96 11.69 -10.01
C PRO A 163 -6.35 12.65 -11.03
N ASN A 164 -6.58 13.96 -10.86
CA ASN A 164 -5.87 15.00 -11.59
C ASN A 164 -4.40 14.95 -11.14
N VAL A 165 -3.66 14.00 -11.69
CA VAL A 165 -2.21 13.91 -11.64
C VAL A 165 -1.78 13.90 -13.09
N SER A 166 -0.98 14.90 -13.43
CA SER A 166 -0.39 15.10 -14.75
C SER A 166 0.04 13.77 -15.36
N THR A 167 -0.74 13.32 -16.35
CA THR A 167 -0.44 12.29 -17.38
C THR A 167 0.75 11.38 -17.09
N VAL A 168 0.51 10.13 -16.65
CA VAL A 168 0.41 8.96 -17.56
C VAL A 168 -0.46 7.83 -16.92
N ASN A 169 -1.49 7.39 -17.65
CA ASN A 169 -2.39 6.23 -17.49
C ASN A 169 -2.42 5.47 -16.14
N GLY A 170 -3.51 5.63 -15.38
CA GLY A 170 -3.85 4.90 -14.15
C GLY A 170 -4.20 3.40 -14.34
N HIS A 171 -3.52 2.71 -15.28
CA HIS A 171 -3.74 1.29 -15.60
C HIS A 171 -2.44 0.46 -15.55
N ASN A 172 -1.34 0.95 -14.97
CA ASN A 172 -0.08 0.20 -14.97
C ASN A 172 -0.13 -1.04 -14.05
N VAL A 173 0.55 -2.10 -14.46
CA VAL A 173 0.66 -3.36 -13.71
C VAL A 173 1.71 -3.21 -12.62
N LEU A 174 1.40 -3.73 -11.43
CA LEU A 174 2.37 -3.80 -10.34
C LEU A 174 3.12 -5.12 -10.35
N ILE A 175 4.44 -5.01 -10.29
CA ILE A 175 5.38 -6.11 -10.13
C ILE A 175 6.08 -5.87 -8.80
N ASN A 176 5.84 -6.74 -7.81
CA ASN A 176 6.32 -6.57 -6.43
C ASN A 176 5.96 -5.20 -5.81
N GLY A 177 4.74 -4.71 -6.05
CA GLY A 177 4.28 -3.41 -5.53
C GLY A 177 4.84 -2.19 -6.25
N LYS A 178 5.58 -2.36 -7.35
CA LYS A 178 6.14 -1.25 -8.16
C LYS A 178 5.62 -1.31 -9.58
N THR A 179 5.43 -0.16 -10.23
CA THR A 179 4.89 -0.13 -11.60
C THR A 179 5.87 -0.71 -12.61
N ALA A 180 5.35 -1.51 -13.55
CA ALA A 180 6.14 -2.06 -14.65
C ALA A 180 6.61 -0.96 -15.61
N VAL A 181 7.74 -1.18 -16.29
CA VAL A 181 8.28 -0.21 -17.26
C VAL A 181 7.89 -0.62 -18.69
N HIS A 182 7.40 0.32 -19.47
CA HIS A 182 7.07 0.19 -20.90
C HIS A 182 7.11 1.58 -21.55
N GLN A 183 6.90 1.70 -22.87
CA GLN A 183 7.08 3.01 -23.53
C GLN A 183 6.28 4.15 -22.88
N ASP A 184 4.99 3.91 -22.61
CA ASP A 184 4.09 4.89 -21.99
C ASP A 184 4.00 4.76 -20.46
N SER A 185 5.03 4.26 -19.76
CA SER A 185 4.95 4.12 -18.30
C SER A 185 5.33 5.41 -17.56
N GLY A 186 5.85 6.42 -18.27
CA GLY A 186 6.27 7.71 -17.70
C GLY A 186 7.59 7.66 -16.95
N GLY A 187 8.45 6.68 -17.25
CA GLY A 187 9.75 6.55 -16.61
C GLY A 187 10.74 7.61 -17.10
N VAL A 188 11.44 8.27 -16.18
CA VAL A 188 12.50 9.23 -16.45
C VAL A 188 13.70 8.88 -15.59
N LEU A 189 14.83 8.62 -16.25
CA LEU A 189 16.13 8.47 -15.61
C LEU A 189 16.84 9.82 -15.65
N GLN A 190 17.30 10.30 -14.50
CA GLN A 190 18.13 11.51 -14.39
C GLN A 190 19.45 11.13 -13.73
N THR A 191 20.56 11.46 -14.39
CA THR A 191 21.92 11.08 -14.01
C THR A 191 22.88 12.25 -14.21
N VAL A 192 24.10 12.10 -13.69
CA VAL A 192 25.23 13.00 -13.95
C VAL A 192 26.25 12.25 -14.80
N ASP A 193 26.63 12.85 -15.92
CA ASP A 193 27.48 12.27 -16.95
C ASP A 193 28.79 13.04 -17.04
N VAL A 194 29.91 12.37 -16.76
CA VAL A 194 31.23 13.00 -16.82
C VAL A 194 31.81 12.79 -18.22
N CYS A 195 31.84 13.86 -19.00
CA CYS A 195 32.40 13.89 -20.35
C CYS A 195 33.73 14.65 -20.37
N LEU A 196 34.63 14.26 -21.27
CA LEU A 196 35.76 15.08 -21.63
C LEU A 196 35.28 16.26 -22.46
N THR A 197 35.73 17.46 -22.09
CA THR A 197 35.37 18.71 -22.74
C THR A 197 36.63 19.52 -23.03
N THR A 198 36.69 20.06 -24.25
CA THR A 198 37.77 20.96 -24.65
C THR A 198 37.66 22.29 -23.91
N ILE A 199 38.66 22.60 -23.08
CA ILE A 199 38.87 23.91 -22.48
C ILE A 199 40.25 24.42 -22.94
N GLY A 200 40.24 25.43 -23.81
CA GLY A 200 41.47 25.94 -24.43
C GLY A 200 42.17 24.85 -25.25
N THR A 201 43.38 24.47 -24.84
CA THR A 201 44.18 23.43 -25.49
C THR A 201 44.08 22.05 -24.83
N SER A 202 43.35 21.92 -23.71
CA SER A 202 43.27 20.69 -22.92
C SER A 202 41.87 20.07 -22.98
N ALA A 203 41.79 18.75 -22.81
CA ALA A 203 40.53 18.05 -22.56
C ALA A 203 40.43 17.74 -21.07
N VAL A 204 39.37 18.22 -20.40
CA VAL A 204 39.15 18.02 -18.97
C VAL A 204 37.81 17.34 -18.71
N PRO A 205 37.69 16.49 -17.67
CA PRO A 205 36.43 15.86 -17.31
C PRO A 205 35.46 16.87 -16.66
N ILE A 206 34.26 17.02 -17.21
CA ILE A 206 33.20 17.91 -16.72
C ILE A 206 31.90 17.13 -16.60
N ALA A 207 31.18 17.36 -15.51
CA ALA A 207 29.88 16.77 -15.24
C ALA A 207 28.75 17.52 -15.98
N TYR A 208 27.92 16.78 -16.71
CA TYR A 208 26.74 17.25 -17.42
C TYR A 208 25.48 16.53 -16.92
N PRO A 209 24.30 17.16 -16.99
CA PRO A 209 23.04 16.45 -16.79
C PRO A 209 22.84 15.42 -17.91
N ASN A 210 22.32 14.25 -17.59
CA ASN A 210 21.97 13.24 -18.58
C ASN A 210 20.60 12.63 -18.25
N VAL A 211 19.69 12.70 -19.21
CA VAL A 211 18.28 12.29 -19.08
C VAL A 211 17.94 11.25 -20.14
N ALA A 212 17.31 10.15 -19.72
CA ALA A 212 16.74 9.14 -20.61
C ALA A 212 15.28 8.87 -20.22
N GLN A 213 14.43 8.55 -21.19
CA GLN A 213 12.98 8.44 -20.98
C GLN A 213 12.44 7.09 -21.45
N SER A 214 11.39 6.60 -20.78
CA SER A 214 10.74 5.34 -21.13
C SER A 214 10.12 5.36 -22.52
N SER A 215 9.74 6.53 -23.04
CA SER A 215 9.25 6.70 -24.42
C SER A 215 10.24 6.22 -25.48
N ASP A 216 11.53 6.19 -25.16
CA ASP A 216 12.60 5.67 -26.02
C ASP A 216 12.91 4.18 -25.76
N ALA A 217 12.02 3.45 -25.05
CA ALA A 217 12.20 2.04 -24.72
C ALA A 217 12.40 1.17 -25.97
N ALA A 218 13.49 0.41 -25.96
CA ALA A 218 13.92 -0.48 -27.02
C ALA A 218 14.40 -1.81 -26.44
N SER A 219 14.54 -2.81 -27.32
CA SER A 219 14.85 -4.20 -26.92
C SER A 219 13.88 -4.71 -25.84
N THR A 220 12.62 -4.33 -25.98
CA THR A 220 11.50 -4.73 -25.13
C THR A 220 11.02 -6.13 -25.49
N ALA A 221 10.16 -6.69 -24.66
CA ALA A 221 9.61 -8.03 -24.86
C ALA A 221 8.84 -8.14 -26.18
N SER A 222 8.93 -9.31 -26.82
CA SER A 222 8.23 -9.57 -28.09
C SER A 222 6.78 -10.04 -27.90
N SER A 223 6.54 -10.79 -26.83
CA SER A 223 5.28 -11.49 -26.57
C SER A 223 4.46 -10.87 -25.44
N VAL A 224 5.11 -10.21 -24.47
CA VAL A 224 4.46 -9.66 -23.28
C VAL A 224 4.19 -8.18 -23.49
N LYS A 225 2.92 -7.80 -23.39
CA LYS A 225 2.47 -6.40 -23.45
C LYS A 225 1.81 -5.98 -22.15
N ILE A 226 2.15 -4.79 -21.67
CA ILE A 226 1.51 -4.12 -20.53
C ILE A 226 0.95 -2.80 -21.06
N ASN A 227 -0.34 -2.55 -20.84
CA ASN A 227 -1.04 -1.38 -21.40
C ASN A 227 -0.91 -1.24 -22.92
N GLY A 228 -0.95 -2.36 -23.64
CA GLY A 228 -0.78 -2.39 -25.10
C GLY A 228 0.67 -2.23 -25.57
N ASN A 229 1.60 -1.93 -24.68
CA ASN A 229 2.99 -1.67 -24.97
C ASN A 229 3.88 -2.87 -24.67
N PRO A 230 4.87 -3.19 -25.51
CA PRO A 230 5.92 -4.16 -25.18
C PRO A 230 6.54 -3.87 -23.81
N ALA A 231 6.52 -4.86 -22.91
CA ALA A 231 7.03 -4.69 -21.56
C ALA A 231 8.56 -4.69 -21.54
N CYS A 232 9.18 -3.88 -20.67
CA CYS A 232 10.61 -3.90 -20.47
C CYS A 232 11.01 -5.05 -19.52
N HIS A 233 12.18 -5.60 -19.78
CA HIS A 233 12.88 -6.56 -18.92
C HIS A 233 14.34 -6.14 -18.78
N LEU A 234 15.16 -6.85 -18.01
CA LEU A 234 16.54 -6.44 -17.69
C LEU A 234 17.42 -6.13 -18.91
N ASN A 235 17.23 -6.83 -20.03
CA ASN A 235 18.00 -6.58 -21.26
C ASN A 235 17.42 -5.46 -22.14
N SER A 236 16.32 -4.82 -21.71
CA SER A 236 15.75 -3.66 -22.40
C SER A 236 16.59 -2.43 -22.08
N ASN A 237 16.40 -1.38 -22.88
CA ASN A 237 17.12 -0.12 -22.72
C ASN A 237 16.24 1.05 -23.15
N PHE A 238 16.60 2.26 -22.75
CA PHE A 238 16.13 3.45 -23.43
C PHE A 238 17.16 3.78 -24.49
N SER A 239 16.74 3.83 -25.75
CA SER A 239 17.64 3.81 -26.91
C SER A 239 18.63 4.98 -26.98
N LYS A 240 18.35 6.08 -26.28
CA LYS A 240 19.18 7.27 -26.19
C LYS A 240 19.03 7.98 -24.85
N SER A 241 20.00 8.84 -24.56
CA SER A 241 19.95 9.85 -23.49
C SER A 241 20.24 11.23 -24.08
N THR A 242 20.05 12.29 -23.29
CA THR A 242 20.32 13.68 -23.72
C THR A 242 20.80 14.55 -22.56
N GLY A 243 21.50 15.65 -22.84
CA GLY A 243 21.99 16.66 -21.90
C GLY A 243 23.52 16.76 -21.82
N ASP A 244 24.22 15.72 -22.28
CA ASP A 244 25.67 15.51 -22.24
C ASP A 244 26.41 15.91 -23.53
N GLN A 245 25.68 16.35 -24.56
CA GLN A 245 26.22 16.80 -25.86
C GLN A 245 27.27 17.92 -25.78
N PRO A 246 27.27 18.83 -24.79
CA PRO A 246 28.33 19.83 -24.68
C PRO A 246 29.72 19.23 -24.38
N GLY A 247 29.80 17.97 -23.94
CA GLY A 247 31.05 17.24 -23.81
C GLY A 247 31.57 16.77 -25.17
N ASP A 248 32.26 17.65 -25.91
CA ASP A 248 32.70 17.43 -27.30
C ASP A 248 33.71 16.27 -27.48
N LYS A 249 34.40 15.86 -26.42
CA LYS A 249 35.27 14.68 -26.38
C LYS A 249 34.61 13.45 -25.75
N LYS A 250 33.29 13.53 -25.47
CA LYS A 250 32.40 12.44 -25.08
C LYS A 250 32.68 11.87 -23.67
N GLY A 251 31.84 10.93 -23.24
CA GLY A 251 31.91 10.30 -21.91
C GLY A 251 33.28 9.69 -21.60
N VAL A 252 33.81 9.93 -20.39
CA VAL A 252 35.15 9.47 -19.97
C VAL A 252 35.31 7.95 -20.02
N ALA A 253 34.26 7.20 -19.67
CA ALA A 253 34.25 5.74 -19.70
C ALA A 253 33.67 5.17 -20.99
N SER A 254 32.61 5.77 -21.54
CA SER A 254 31.89 5.23 -22.70
C SER A 254 32.45 5.67 -24.05
N GLY A 255 33.12 6.81 -24.12
CA GLY A 255 33.51 7.43 -25.40
C GLY A 255 32.31 7.82 -26.27
N THR A 256 31.11 7.96 -25.69
CA THR A 256 29.88 8.38 -26.37
C THR A 256 29.22 9.58 -25.70
N THR A 257 28.36 10.26 -26.44
CA THR A 257 27.31 11.12 -25.89
C THR A 257 25.98 10.57 -26.38
N GLU A 258 24.88 10.89 -25.68
CA GLU A 258 23.52 10.49 -26.08
C GLU A 258 23.30 8.97 -26.21
N GLY A 259 24.19 8.16 -25.62
CA GLY A 259 24.10 6.71 -25.68
C GLY A 259 22.88 6.15 -24.95
N LYS A 260 22.58 4.88 -25.16
CA LYS A 260 21.45 4.22 -24.50
C LYS A 260 21.59 4.19 -22.97
N ALA A 261 20.45 4.11 -22.29
CA ALA A 261 20.37 3.80 -20.87
C ALA A 261 19.92 2.37 -20.63
N GLU A 262 20.62 1.65 -19.75
CA GLU A 262 20.48 0.22 -19.53
C GLU A 262 20.14 -0.07 -18.07
N PHE A 263 19.25 -1.04 -17.85
CA PHE A 263 18.92 -1.51 -16.50
C PHE A 263 20.05 -2.36 -15.91
N ILE A 264 20.29 -2.18 -14.63
CA ILE A 264 21.27 -2.93 -13.83
C ILE A 264 20.55 -3.92 -12.92
N LEU A 265 19.39 -3.50 -12.40
CA LEU A 265 18.56 -4.30 -11.52
C LEU A 265 17.19 -4.55 -12.14
N GLY A 266 16.52 -5.57 -11.64
CA GLY A 266 15.14 -5.92 -11.97
C GLY A 266 14.50 -6.65 -10.79
N SER A 267 13.33 -7.23 -11.03
CA SER A 267 12.63 -8.10 -10.10
C SER A 267 13.44 -9.37 -9.81
N PHE A 268 13.35 -9.86 -8.57
CA PHE A 268 14.03 -11.08 -8.13
C PHE A 268 13.21 -12.36 -8.42
N ASP A 269 11.91 -12.22 -8.65
CA ASP A 269 10.94 -13.32 -8.69
C ASP A 269 9.96 -13.24 -9.88
N VAL A 270 9.84 -12.09 -10.55
CA VAL A 270 9.01 -11.93 -11.75
C VAL A 270 9.88 -11.77 -12.99
N PHE A 271 9.67 -12.65 -13.96
CA PHE A 271 10.44 -12.72 -15.20
C PHE A 271 9.52 -12.49 -16.41
N ILE A 272 9.97 -11.67 -17.35
CA ILE A 272 9.35 -11.44 -18.65
C ILE A 272 10.28 -12.06 -19.71
N GLU A 273 9.77 -13.05 -20.43
CA GLU A 273 10.55 -13.81 -21.43
C GLU A 273 11.86 -14.41 -20.84
N GLY A 274 11.78 -14.91 -19.60
CA GLY A 274 12.92 -15.52 -18.90
C GLY A 274 13.95 -14.52 -18.35
N LYS A 275 13.71 -13.22 -18.47
CA LYS A 275 14.59 -12.16 -17.94
C LYS A 275 13.88 -11.40 -16.81
N PRO A 276 14.60 -10.93 -15.78
CA PRO A 276 14.00 -10.15 -14.70
C PRO A 276 13.16 -8.98 -15.25
N ALA A 277 11.93 -8.84 -14.78
CA ALA A 277 11.07 -7.71 -15.14
C ALA A 277 11.61 -6.43 -14.50
N VAL A 278 11.62 -5.31 -15.22
CA VAL A 278 12.10 -4.02 -14.68
C VAL A 278 10.93 -3.14 -14.27
N ARG A 279 11.15 -2.37 -13.20
CA ARG A 279 10.10 -1.67 -12.45
C ARG A 279 10.55 -0.26 -12.08
N GLN A 280 9.60 0.56 -11.64
CA GLN A 280 9.89 1.81 -10.96
C GLN A 280 11.00 1.64 -9.91
N GLY A 281 11.97 2.54 -9.92
CA GLY A 281 13.08 2.56 -8.98
C GLY A 281 14.15 1.48 -9.16
N ASP A 282 14.03 0.58 -10.15
CA ASP A 282 15.15 -0.29 -10.51
C ASP A 282 16.29 0.58 -11.10
N LEU A 283 17.53 0.25 -10.75
CA LEU A 283 18.70 1.06 -11.10
C LEU A 283 19.05 0.94 -12.58
N MET A 284 19.44 2.06 -13.17
CA MET A 284 19.94 2.16 -14.54
C MET A 284 21.27 2.93 -14.58
N VAL A 285 22.03 2.70 -15.63
CA VAL A 285 23.13 3.58 -16.08
C VAL A 285 22.78 4.13 -17.47
N SER A 286 23.30 5.29 -17.82
CA SER A 286 23.05 5.96 -19.11
C SER A 286 24.32 6.23 -19.90
N ASN A 287 24.13 6.65 -21.15
CA ASN A 287 25.19 6.92 -22.11
C ASN A 287 26.19 5.76 -22.25
N ASN A 288 25.68 4.55 -22.51
CA ASN A 288 26.48 3.33 -22.61
C ASN A 288 27.35 3.06 -21.37
N LYS A 289 26.74 3.21 -20.18
CA LYS A 289 27.37 2.97 -18.87
C LYS A 289 28.44 4.00 -18.48
N ASN A 290 28.31 5.24 -18.96
CA ASN A 290 29.20 6.33 -18.53
C ASN A 290 28.83 6.90 -17.16
N THR A 291 27.54 6.87 -16.82
CA THR A 291 27.02 7.50 -15.61
C THR A 291 27.00 6.53 -14.42
N PRO A 292 27.07 7.05 -13.18
CA PRO A 292 26.80 6.26 -11.99
C PRO A 292 25.36 5.70 -12.01
N PRO A 293 25.10 4.56 -11.35
CA PRO A 293 23.76 4.02 -11.21
C PRO A 293 22.78 5.00 -10.56
N ALA A 294 21.61 5.20 -11.17
CA ALA A 294 20.52 5.97 -10.60
C ALA A 294 19.17 5.23 -10.76
N PRO A 295 18.22 5.42 -9.83
CA PRO A 295 16.92 4.77 -9.92
C PRO A 295 16.07 5.39 -11.03
N LEU A 296 15.31 4.55 -11.75
CA LEU A 296 14.29 5.04 -12.67
C LEU A 296 13.16 5.72 -11.89
N ASN A 297 12.93 7.01 -12.12
CA ASN A 297 11.80 7.73 -11.54
C ASN A 297 10.57 7.50 -12.42
N GLN A 298 9.48 6.98 -11.86
CA GLN A 298 8.26 6.67 -12.59
C GLN A 298 7.06 6.85 -11.64
N PRO A 299 5.86 7.20 -12.14
CA PRO A 299 4.66 7.20 -11.32
C PRO A 299 4.43 5.85 -10.63
N GLY A 300 4.09 5.90 -9.33
CA GLY A 300 3.66 4.73 -8.57
C GLY A 300 2.26 4.28 -8.96
N GLY A 301 1.88 3.09 -8.48
CA GLY A 301 0.53 2.56 -8.68
C GLY A 301 -0.07 2.12 -7.34
N PRO A 302 -1.40 2.05 -7.26
CA PRO A 302 -2.09 1.63 -6.04
C PRO A 302 -1.75 0.18 -5.72
N MET A 303 -1.25 -0.08 -4.52
CA MET A 303 -0.92 -1.43 -4.06
C MET A 303 -2.13 -2.36 -4.20
N PRO A 304 -1.96 -3.62 -4.66
CA PRO A 304 -3.07 -4.54 -4.83
C PRO A 304 -3.67 -4.86 -3.46
N THR A 305 -4.96 -4.65 -3.30
CA THR A 305 -5.74 -5.17 -2.17
C THR A 305 -6.11 -6.63 -2.45
N GLY A 306 -6.32 -7.41 -1.38
CA GLY A 306 -6.65 -8.83 -1.51
C GLY A 306 -7.92 -9.06 -2.35
N LEU A 307 -7.84 -9.99 -3.32
CA LEU A 307 -9.01 -10.42 -4.09
C LEU A 307 -9.94 -11.28 -3.24
N ASN A 308 -11.21 -10.92 -3.18
CA ASN A 308 -12.27 -11.77 -2.66
C ASN A 308 -12.73 -12.75 -3.74
N ILE A 309 -12.33 -14.02 -3.62
CA ILE A 309 -12.71 -15.10 -4.53
C ILE A 309 -14.10 -15.60 -4.14
N ARG A 310 -15.08 -15.55 -5.05
CA ARG A 310 -16.33 -16.32 -4.88
C ARG A 310 -16.03 -17.80 -5.07
N ALA A 311 -16.51 -18.64 -4.15
CA ALA A 311 -16.68 -20.05 -4.43
C ALA A 311 -17.58 -20.19 -5.67
N LYS A 312 -17.22 -21.07 -6.62
CA LYS A 312 -18.14 -21.48 -7.69
C LYS A 312 -19.45 -21.90 -7.03
N GLU A 313 -20.56 -21.25 -7.39
CA GLU A 313 -21.86 -21.84 -7.11
C GLU A 313 -21.87 -23.24 -7.73
N ALA A 314 -22.30 -24.24 -6.96
CA ALA A 314 -22.73 -25.49 -7.56
C ALA A 314 -23.70 -25.12 -8.69
N LEU A 315 -23.50 -25.66 -9.91
CA LEU A 315 -24.48 -25.53 -10.98
C LEU A 315 -25.84 -25.80 -10.35
N ALA A 316 -26.71 -24.79 -10.32
CA ALA A 316 -28.06 -25.00 -9.87
C ALA A 316 -28.59 -26.17 -10.72
N THR A 317 -28.98 -27.26 -10.07
CA THR A 317 -29.83 -28.28 -10.68
C THR A 317 -31.13 -27.61 -11.05
N GLN A 318 -31.14 -26.91 -12.18
CA GLN A 318 -32.36 -26.59 -12.88
C GLN A 318 -32.86 -27.93 -13.43
N SER A 319 -33.73 -28.59 -12.68
CA SER A 319 -34.69 -29.54 -13.24
C SER A 319 -35.69 -28.78 -14.10
N LYS A 320 -35.23 -28.17 -15.19
CA LYS A 320 -36.04 -28.04 -16.38
C LYS A 320 -35.36 -28.93 -17.40
N ALA A 321 -36.04 -30.01 -17.76
CA ALA A 321 -35.70 -30.77 -18.95
C ALA A 321 -35.79 -29.81 -20.14
N ASN A 322 -34.68 -29.14 -20.46
CA ASN A 322 -34.53 -28.41 -21.70
C ASN A 322 -34.56 -29.48 -22.79
N LYS A 323 -35.74 -29.65 -23.39
CA LYS A 323 -35.89 -30.44 -24.62
C LYS A 323 -35.06 -29.75 -25.70
N VAL A 324 -33.82 -30.20 -25.87
CA VAL A 324 -33.00 -29.81 -27.01
C VAL A 324 -33.67 -30.41 -28.25
N LYS A 325 -34.34 -29.57 -29.05
CA LYS A 325 -34.74 -29.95 -30.41
C LYS A 325 -33.49 -29.86 -31.29
N ILE A 326 -32.85 -31.00 -31.49
CA ILE A 326 -31.76 -31.11 -32.47
C ILE A 326 -32.42 -31.17 -33.85
N LYS A 327 -32.29 -30.11 -34.64
CA LYS A 327 -32.61 -30.14 -36.08
C LYS A 327 -31.31 -30.48 -36.80
N VAL A 328 -31.10 -31.77 -37.09
CA VAL A 328 -29.97 -32.20 -37.91
C VAL A 328 -30.35 -31.92 -39.37
N SER A 329 -29.73 -30.90 -39.96
CA SER A 329 -29.71 -30.70 -41.41
C SER A 329 -28.34 -31.11 -41.93
N SER A 330 -28.17 -32.41 -42.15
CA SER A 330 -27.18 -32.91 -43.10
C SER A 330 -27.49 -34.37 -43.39
N ASN A 331 -27.67 -34.67 -44.68
CA ASN A 331 -27.55 -36.01 -45.21
C ASN A 331 -26.22 -36.59 -44.74
N GLU A 332 -26.24 -37.58 -43.84
CA GLU A 332 -25.28 -38.69 -43.85
C GLU A 332 -25.73 -39.75 -42.83
N LYS A 333 -26.02 -40.95 -43.36
CA LYS A 333 -26.40 -42.14 -42.61
C LYS A 333 -25.15 -42.78 -42.01
N VAL A 334 -25.14 -43.07 -40.71
CA VAL A 334 -24.43 -44.27 -40.19
C VAL A 334 -25.24 -44.88 -39.04
N ALA A 335 -25.28 -46.22 -39.04
CA ALA A 335 -26.28 -47.10 -38.49
C ALA A 335 -26.26 -47.30 -36.95
N GLN A 336 -27.43 -47.71 -36.45
CA GLN A 336 -27.67 -48.20 -35.09
C GLN A 336 -27.00 -49.55 -34.84
N ASP A 337 -26.47 -49.76 -33.63
CA ASP A 337 -26.57 -51.07 -32.97
C ASP A 337 -26.47 -50.96 -31.43
N ASN A 338 -27.64 -51.00 -30.80
CA ASN A 338 -28.13 -52.10 -29.94
C ASN A 338 -27.42 -52.56 -28.63
N ILE A 339 -28.28 -52.58 -27.59
CA ILE A 339 -28.45 -53.62 -26.55
C ILE A 339 -27.74 -53.43 -25.19
N ASN A 340 -28.46 -52.74 -24.30
CA ASN A 340 -28.98 -53.22 -23.01
C ASN A 340 -28.39 -54.52 -22.43
N LYS A 341 -27.73 -54.47 -21.26
CA LYS A 341 -27.74 -55.55 -20.25
C LYS A 341 -27.21 -55.04 -18.91
N ASN A 342 -28.12 -54.89 -17.96
CA ASN A 342 -27.84 -54.96 -16.53
C ASN A 342 -27.94 -56.44 -16.10
N PRO A 343 -27.14 -56.90 -15.12
CA PRO A 343 -27.76 -57.70 -14.07
C PRO A 343 -27.27 -57.32 -12.67
N ALA A 344 -28.14 -57.64 -11.72
CA ALA A 344 -28.06 -57.33 -10.31
C ALA A 344 -27.30 -58.39 -9.48
N GLN A 345 -26.93 -57.96 -8.27
CA GLN A 345 -26.82 -58.70 -7.00
C GLN A 345 -25.70 -59.72 -6.75
N GLY A 346 -25.08 -59.51 -5.57
CA GLY A 346 -24.27 -60.43 -4.77
C GLY A 346 -24.05 -59.77 -3.41
#